data_AF-A0A2E0FIK6-F1
#
_entry.id   AF-A0A2E0FIK6-F1
#
_cell.length_a   1.000
_cell.length_b   1.000
_cell.length_c   1.000
_cell.angle_alpha   90.00
_cell.angle_beta   90.00
_cell.angle_gamma   90.00
#
_symmetry.space_group_name_H-M   'P 1'
#
loop_
_entity.id
_entity.type
_entity.pdbx_description
1 polymer ?
#
loop_
_entity_poly.entity_id
_entity_poly.type
_entity_poly.pdbx_seq_one_letter_code
_entity_poly.pdbx_strand_id
1 'polypeptide(L)'
;MMTESEPMVSWIQSGKSPDQTWWKESSGCNTNFKSAVAVRDGYEGVTRQLQKTTVDGTTEYMFPQVMTGDRVTIDVQTISDGKGRSDKCQIRLAALNMNFVVQEMMKVLESKTPEEQQALLADTAKLSELMKPILVNNPTAVLPLIRTQRINTDSDGLGRAEIFMERDWNAGLLFLTCQYGYSASAERSDWAKAAEFIVTEILPLVLDLAIVIFSVAVGCTIGAVFTVGGSCLAALALSTAILAAEIAYLYHQYQQDAFGFIDTNKYDCRFPTPGGFQHLYTLEIVDVLEDIIPTIPASVNTAANQAAVESNVSVQSTVATSSSINTTRQMFILLALMGGTLLLLSGGDRGE
;
A
#
# COMPACT_ATOMS: atom_id res chain seq x y z
N MET A 1 23.61 25.18 30.86
CA MET A 1 23.30 24.23 29.77
C MET A 1 21.85 23.82 29.96
N MET A 2 20.93 24.41 29.19
CA MET A 2 19.56 23.89 29.10
C MET A 2 19.64 22.67 28.20
N THR A 3 19.43 21.48 28.75
CA THR A 3 19.17 20.28 27.97
C THR A 3 17.89 20.53 27.20
N GLU A 4 17.98 20.72 25.88
CA GLU A 4 16.81 20.59 25.02
C GLU A 4 16.23 19.20 25.33
N SER A 5 15.05 19.18 25.94
CA SER A 5 14.32 17.94 26.15
C SER A 5 14.09 17.33 24.77
N GLU A 6 14.62 16.14 24.53
CA GLU A 6 14.38 15.42 23.28
C GLU A 6 12.87 15.39 23.01
N PRO A 7 12.43 15.74 21.79
CA PRO A 7 11.02 15.80 21.47
C PRO A 7 10.39 14.43 21.73
N MET A 8 9.33 14.42 22.55
CA MET A 8 8.59 13.21 22.88
C MET A 8 8.04 12.56 21.60
N VAL A 9 8.41 11.31 21.35
CA VAL A 9 7.93 10.56 20.18
C VAL A 9 6.43 10.33 20.31
N SER A 10 5.66 10.78 19.30
CA SER A 10 4.24 10.47 19.18
C SER A 10 4.08 9.11 18.51
N TRP A 11 3.85 8.07 19.32
CA TRP A 11 3.69 6.69 18.84
C TRP A 11 2.42 6.55 17.98
N ILE A 12 2.56 5.98 16.78
CA ILE A 12 1.43 5.79 15.85
C ILE A 12 0.82 4.40 16.05
N GLN A 13 1.66 3.37 16.12
CA GLN A 13 1.25 1.99 16.35
C GLN A 13 1.83 1.47 17.66
N SER A 14 1.05 0.69 18.39
CA SER A 14 1.43 0.10 19.67
C SER A 14 0.71 -1.22 19.88
N GLY A 15 1.45 -2.22 20.35
CA GLY A 15 0.87 -3.51 20.75
C GLY A 15 0.71 -4.50 19.62
N LYS A 16 0.15 -5.64 20.00
CA LYS A 16 -0.15 -6.76 19.10
C LYS A 16 -1.42 -6.45 18.29
N SER A 17 -1.60 -7.12 17.17
CA SER A 17 -2.85 -7.06 16.42
C SER A 17 -4.01 -7.69 17.21
N PRO A 18 -5.27 -7.32 16.93
CA PRO A 18 -6.43 -7.79 17.69
C PRO A 18 -6.61 -9.31 17.69
N ASP A 19 -6.27 -9.95 16.58
CA ASP A 19 -6.34 -11.38 16.28
C ASP A 19 -5.21 -12.22 16.89
N GLN A 20 -4.11 -11.58 17.30
CA GLN A 20 -3.00 -12.29 17.94
C GLN A 20 -3.32 -12.67 19.39
N THR A 21 -2.70 -13.74 19.90
CA THR A 21 -2.86 -14.21 21.29
C THR A 21 -1.50 -14.43 21.96
N TRP A 22 -1.49 -14.52 23.29
CA TRP A 22 -0.28 -14.89 24.02
C TRP A 22 -0.18 -16.41 24.14
N TRP A 23 0.95 -16.99 23.77
CA TRP A 23 1.16 -18.43 23.89
C TRP A 23 1.57 -18.82 25.33
N LYS A 24 0.95 -19.87 25.88
CA LYS A 24 1.07 -20.38 27.27
C LYS A 24 0.65 -19.41 28.38
N GLU A 25 0.06 -19.92 29.46
CA GLU A 25 -0.35 -19.14 30.64
C GLU A 25 0.78 -18.86 31.66
N SER A 26 1.91 -19.59 31.60
CA SER A 26 2.84 -19.71 32.74
C SER A 26 4.03 -18.74 32.80
N SER A 27 4.21 -17.84 31.83
CA SER A 27 5.23 -16.79 31.94
C SER A 27 4.62 -15.54 32.58
N GLY A 28 5.36 -14.88 33.49
CA GLY A 28 4.93 -13.62 34.10
C GLY A 28 5.18 -12.39 33.23
N CYS A 29 5.86 -12.53 32.07
CA CYS A 29 6.33 -11.41 31.26
C CYS A 29 5.85 -11.46 29.81
N ASN A 30 5.28 -10.34 29.36
CA ASN A 30 4.93 -10.11 27.96
C ASN A 30 5.77 -8.97 27.39
N THR A 31 6.17 -9.13 26.13
CA THR A 31 6.77 -8.05 25.36
C THR A 31 5.72 -7.04 24.91
N ASN A 32 6.14 -5.87 24.46
CA ASN A 32 5.31 -4.92 23.75
C ASN A 32 6.19 -4.17 22.72
N PHE A 33 5.58 -3.62 21.68
CA PHE A 33 6.25 -2.88 20.64
C PHE A 33 5.51 -1.60 20.33
N LYS A 34 6.26 -0.53 20.09
CA LYS A 34 5.72 0.71 19.55
C LYS A 34 6.52 1.10 18.31
N SER A 35 5.85 1.71 17.36
CA SER A 35 6.54 2.37 16.26
C SER A 35 5.86 3.67 15.86
N ALA A 36 6.65 4.56 15.28
CA ALA A 36 6.18 5.75 14.60
C ALA A 36 7.01 5.94 13.33
N VAL A 37 6.34 6.33 12.26
CA VAL A 37 6.97 6.70 11.01
C VAL A 37 6.60 8.14 10.71
N ALA A 38 7.59 8.93 10.32
CA ALA A 38 7.40 10.28 9.80
C ALA A 38 8.08 10.38 8.45
N VAL A 39 7.40 10.96 7.47
CA VAL A 39 7.97 11.26 6.15
C VAL A 39 8.10 12.76 6.02
N ARG A 40 9.29 13.23 5.68
CA ARG A 40 9.58 14.66 5.49
C ARG A 40 10.20 14.89 4.14
N ASP A 41 9.80 15.99 3.54
CA ASP A 41 10.45 16.54 2.36
C ASP A 41 11.94 16.75 2.63
N GLY A 42 12.78 16.18 1.76
CA GLY A 42 14.23 16.27 1.87
C GLY A 42 14.78 17.68 1.66
N TYR A 43 14.04 18.56 0.99
CA TYR A 43 14.44 19.91 0.60
C TYR A 43 13.77 20.99 1.46
N GLU A 44 12.45 20.89 1.65
CA GLU A 44 11.65 21.93 2.32
C GLU A 44 11.33 21.60 3.79
N GLY A 45 11.61 20.37 4.24
CA GLY A 45 11.33 19.92 5.61
C GLY A 45 9.84 19.76 5.94
N VAL A 46 8.96 19.92 4.94
CA VAL A 46 7.51 19.75 5.09
C VAL A 46 7.19 18.29 5.43
N THR A 47 6.37 18.07 6.46
CA THR A 47 5.96 16.72 6.86
C THR A 47 4.80 16.24 5.98
N ARG A 48 4.96 15.07 5.35
CA ARG A 48 3.89 14.42 4.57
C ARG A 48 2.77 13.97 5.51
N GLN A 49 1.53 14.06 5.03
CA GLN A 49 0.36 13.72 5.83
C GLN A 49 0.15 12.21 5.90
N LEU A 50 -0.05 11.70 7.11
CA LEU A 50 -0.47 10.34 7.36
C LEU A 50 -2.00 10.24 7.22
N GLN A 51 -2.46 9.30 6.41
CA GLN A 51 -3.85 8.88 6.32
C GLN A 51 -4.07 7.58 7.08
N LYS A 52 -5.30 7.41 7.58
CA LYS A 52 -5.74 6.19 8.27
C LYS A 52 -6.99 5.67 7.56
N THR A 53 -6.97 4.42 7.17
CA THR A 53 -8.10 3.74 6.52
C THR A 53 -8.37 2.45 7.28
N THR A 54 -9.63 2.17 7.61
CA THR A 54 -10.00 0.92 8.29
C THR A 54 -10.57 -0.07 7.28
N VAL A 55 -9.94 -1.24 7.19
CA VAL A 55 -10.36 -2.38 6.35
C VAL A 55 -10.56 -3.56 7.28
N ASP A 56 -11.75 -4.16 7.26
CA ASP A 56 -12.13 -5.31 8.11
C ASP A 56 -11.80 -5.14 9.61
N GLY A 57 -11.98 -3.93 10.13
CA GLY A 57 -11.71 -3.61 11.54
C GLY A 57 -10.22 -3.38 11.87
N THR A 58 -9.32 -3.55 10.91
CA THR A 58 -7.89 -3.24 11.02
C THR A 58 -7.62 -1.85 10.45
N THR A 59 -6.86 -1.03 11.18
CA THR A 59 -6.49 0.33 10.72
C THR A 59 -5.15 0.29 10.02
N GLU A 60 -5.15 0.64 8.74
CA GLU A 60 -3.97 0.80 7.90
C GLU A 60 -3.48 2.25 7.90
N TYR A 61 -2.16 2.42 7.87
CA TYR A 61 -1.46 3.69 8.02
C TYR A 61 -0.69 4.03 6.74
N MET A 62 -1.12 5.07 6.01
CA MET A 62 -0.63 5.33 4.66
C MET A 62 -0.13 6.77 4.47
N PHE A 63 0.98 6.91 3.75
CA PHE A 63 1.48 8.18 3.25
C PHE A 63 1.27 8.23 1.72
N PRO A 64 0.22 8.90 1.22
CA PRO A 64 -0.21 8.82 -0.19
C PRO A 64 0.63 9.65 -1.17
N GLN A 65 1.58 10.44 -0.68
CA GLN A 65 2.31 11.42 -1.47
C GLN A 65 3.76 11.49 -0.99
N VAL A 66 4.45 10.36 -1.04
CA VAL A 66 5.88 10.29 -0.79
C VAL A 66 6.61 10.59 -2.10
N MET A 67 7.54 11.52 -2.07
CA MET A 67 8.31 11.94 -3.25
C MET A 67 9.69 11.31 -3.22
N THR A 68 10.32 11.13 -4.38
CA THR A 68 11.75 10.81 -4.42
C THR A 68 12.57 11.94 -3.79
N GLY A 69 13.57 11.57 -2.99
CA GLY A 69 14.32 12.49 -2.14
C GLY A 69 13.70 12.74 -0.76
N ASP A 70 12.47 12.28 -0.49
CA ASP A 70 11.93 12.33 0.87
C ASP A 70 12.75 11.47 1.84
N ARG A 71 12.70 11.86 3.11
CA ARG A 71 13.30 11.13 4.22
C ARG A 71 12.21 10.52 5.09
N VAL A 72 12.30 9.22 5.26
CA VAL A 72 11.46 8.42 6.13
C VAL A 72 12.23 8.16 7.42
N THR A 73 11.78 8.76 8.51
CA THR A 73 12.30 8.50 9.87
C THR A 73 11.41 7.47 10.54
N ILE A 74 12.04 6.42 11.07
CA ILE A 74 11.38 5.34 11.80
C ILE A 74 11.87 5.36 13.23
N ASP A 75 10.95 5.55 14.17
CA ASP A 75 11.17 5.42 15.61
C ASP A 75 10.50 4.14 16.11
N VAL A 76 11.20 3.40 16.98
CA VAL A 76 10.72 2.15 17.56
C VAL A 76 10.96 2.12 19.06
N GLN A 77 10.09 1.42 19.80
CA GLN A 77 10.32 1.09 21.20
C GLN A 77 10.06 -0.39 21.49
N THR A 78 11.08 -1.10 21.98
CA THR A 78 10.97 -2.46 22.51
C THR A 78 10.70 -2.43 24.01
N ILE A 79 9.68 -3.17 24.44
CA ILE A 79 9.19 -3.14 25.82
C ILE A 79 9.11 -4.57 26.34
N SER A 80 9.49 -4.76 27.59
CA SER A 80 9.38 -6.02 28.33
C SER A 80 8.80 -5.74 29.70
N ASP A 81 7.68 -6.38 30.03
CA ASP A 81 6.97 -6.18 31.30
C ASP A 81 6.60 -4.72 31.57
N GLY A 82 6.08 -4.04 30.55
CA GLY A 82 5.69 -2.63 30.63
C GLY A 82 6.85 -1.62 30.72
N LYS A 83 8.10 -2.07 30.74
CA LYS A 83 9.29 -1.20 30.77
C LYS A 83 10.05 -1.25 29.45
N GLY A 84 10.49 -0.09 28.98
CA GLY A 84 11.43 -0.01 27.87
C GLY A 84 12.70 -0.80 28.19
N ARG A 85 13.15 -1.63 27.25
CA ARG A 85 14.39 -2.39 27.39
C ARG A 85 15.05 -2.57 26.04
N SER A 86 16.38 -2.49 26.04
CA SER A 86 17.22 -2.79 24.87
C SER A 86 16.85 -4.13 24.28
N ASP A 87 16.70 -4.22 22.97
CA ASP A 87 16.54 -5.45 22.23
C ASP A 87 16.87 -5.21 20.75
N LYS A 88 16.63 -6.20 19.91
CA LYS A 88 16.70 -6.08 18.46
C LYS A 88 15.30 -6.12 17.84
N CYS A 89 15.10 -5.26 16.85
CA CYS A 89 13.97 -5.33 15.94
C CYS A 89 14.47 -5.14 14.50
N GLN A 90 13.61 -5.35 13.52
CA GLN A 90 13.95 -5.26 12.10
C GLN A 90 12.96 -4.37 11.39
N ILE A 91 13.46 -3.54 10.48
CA ILE A 91 12.63 -2.86 9.50
C ILE A 91 12.84 -3.51 8.14
N ARG A 92 11.74 -3.69 7.41
CA ARG A 92 11.72 -4.25 6.05
C ARG A 92 10.95 -3.30 5.16
N LEU A 93 11.49 -3.04 3.97
CA LEU A 93 10.83 -2.24 2.96
C LEU A 93 10.68 -3.09 1.70
N ALA A 94 9.46 -3.39 1.30
CA ALA A 94 9.15 -4.09 0.06
C ALA A 94 8.39 -3.17 -0.90
N ALA A 95 8.57 -3.34 -2.20
CA ALA A 95 7.78 -2.65 -3.23
C ALA A 95 6.77 -3.60 -3.86
N LEU A 96 5.58 -3.12 -4.19
CA LEU A 96 4.72 -3.77 -5.17
C LEU A 96 5.15 -3.35 -6.58
N ASN A 97 5.72 -4.28 -7.33
CA ASN A 97 6.20 -4.04 -8.68
C ASN A 97 5.07 -4.15 -9.71
N MET A 98 4.24 -3.12 -9.76
CA MET A 98 3.11 -3.06 -10.71
C MET A 98 3.56 -3.11 -12.17
N ASN A 99 4.76 -2.60 -12.49
CA ASN A 99 5.31 -2.66 -13.84
C ASN A 99 5.49 -4.13 -14.27
N PHE A 100 6.11 -4.96 -13.44
CA PHE A 100 6.24 -6.39 -13.72
C PHE A 100 4.88 -7.07 -13.92
N VAL A 101 3.92 -6.83 -13.02
CA VAL A 101 2.56 -7.41 -13.12
C VAL A 101 1.89 -7.01 -14.44
N VAL A 102 1.89 -5.72 -14.77
CA VAL A 102 1.24 -5.23 -16.00
C VAL A 102 1.96 -5.75 -17.24
N GLN A 103 3.30 -5.81 -17.25
CA GLN A 103 4.03 -6.38 -18.38
C GLN A 103 3.70 -7.85 -18.62
N GLU A 104 3.64 -8.67 -17.57
CA GLU A 104 3.25 -10.08 -17.69
C GLU A 104 1.77 -10.21 -18.14
N MET A 105 0.89 -9.34 -17.64
CA MET A 105 -0.50 -9.26 -18.11
C MET A 105 -0.58 -8.94 -19.60
N MET A 106 0.21 -7.97 -20.08
CA MET A 106 0.27 -7.62 -21.51
C MET A 106 0.78 -8.79 -22.34
N LYS A 107 1.82 -9.50 -21.91
CA LYS A 107 2.32 -10.71 -22.62
C LYS A 107 1.24 -11.79 -22.73
N VAL A 108 0.47 -11.99 -21.65
CA VAL A 108 -0.66 -12.93 -21.68
C VAL A 108 -1.68 -12.47 -22.72
N LEU A 109 -2.10 -11.21 -22.71
CA LEU A 109 -3.10 -10.68 -23.65
C LEU A 109 -2.62 -10.67 -25.12
N GLU A 110 -1.37 -10.30 -25.37
CA GLU A 110 -0.78 -10.30 -26.72
C GLU A 110 -0.72 -11.69 -27.34
N SER A 111 -0.62 -12.74 -26.53
CA SER A 111 -0.63 -14.14 -27.00
C SER A 111 -2.02 -14.64 -27.42
N LYS A 112 -3.07 -13.84 -27.21
CA LYS A 112 -4.48 -14.21 -27.41
C LYS A 112 -5.09 -13.52 -28.61
N THR A 113 -6.17 -14.11 -29.14
CA THR A 113 -6.96 -13.43 -30.19
C THR A 113 -7.70 -12.21 -29.62
N PRO A 114 -8.13 -11.26 -30.45
CA PRO A 114 -8.88 -10.09 -29.98
C PRO A 114 -10.14 -10.43 -29.17
N GLU A 115 -10.83 -11.52 -29.52
CA GLU A 115 -12.03 -11.99 -28.80
C GLU A 115 -11.67 -12.57 -27.44
N GLU A 116 -10.57 -13.33 -27.37
CA GLU A 116 -10.04 -13.85 -26.11
C GLU A 116 -9.54 -12.74 -25.20
N GLN A 117 -8.87 -11.71 -25.74
CA GLN A 117 -8.46 -10.53 -24.98
C GLN A 117 -9.64 -9.84 -24.32
N GLN A 118 -10.72 -9.60 -25.07
CA GLN A 118 -11.95 -9.00 -24.53
C GLN A 118 -12.55 -9.87 -23.42
N ALA A 119 -12.63 -11.18 -23.65
CA ALA A 119 -13.19 -12.11 -22.67
C ALA A 119 -12.37 -12.14 -21.36
N LEU A 120 -11.04 -12.00 -21.44
CA LEU A 120 -10.16 -11.93 -20.28
C LEU A 120 -10.24 -10.57 -19.56
N LEU A 121 -10.33 -9.47 -20.30
CA LEU A 121 -10.46 -8.13 -19.73
C LEU A 121 -11.83 -7.88 -19.07
N ALA A 122 -12.88 -8.54 -19.56
CA ALA A 122 -14.21 -8.50 -18.96
C ALA A 122 -14.37 -9.41 -17.74
N ASP A 123 -13.41 -10.31 -17.48
CA ASP A 123 -13.48 -11.34 -16.44
C ASP A 123 -12.13 -11.50 -15.73
N THR A 124 -11.92 -10.70 -14.67
CA THR A 124 -10.68 -10.73 -13.88
C THR A 124 -10.38 -12.12 -13.33
N ALA A 125 -11.38 -12.95 -13.03
CA ALA A 125 -11.15 -14.30 -12.52
C ALA A 125 -10.44 -15.18 -13.55
N LYS A 126 -10.87 -15.14 -14.81
CA LYS A 126 -10.19 -15.87 -15.90
C LYS A 126 -8.78 -15.36 -16.15
N LEU A 127 -8.59 -14.03 -16.12
CA LEU A 127 -7.25 -13.46 -16.25
C LEU A 127 -6.34 -13.86 -15.08
N SER A 128 -6.89 -13.90 -13.87
CA SER A 128 -6.20 -14.34 -12.65
C SER A 128 -5.74 -15.79 -12.74
N GLU A 129 -6.56 -16.70 -13.26
CA GLU A 129 -6.16 -18.09 -13.48
C GLU A 129 -4.94 -18.22 -14.41
N LEU A 130 -4.85 -17.38 -15.44
CA LEU A 130 -3.71 -17.36 -16.37
C LEU A 130 -2.46 -16.70 -15.77
N MET A 131 -2.65 -15.65 -14.97
CA MET A 131 -1.57 -14.89 -14.35
C MET A 131 -0.97 -15.61 -13.14
N LYS A 132 -1.78 -16.39 -12.42
CA LYS A 132 -1.40 -17.16 -11.24
C LYS A 132 -0.09 -17.94 -11.38
N PRO A 133 0.08 -18.85 -12.37
CA PRO A 133 1.34 -19.59 -12.49
C PRO A 133 2.54 -18.69 -12.78
N ILE A 134 2.37 -17.55 -13.45
CA ILE A 134 3.47 -16.61 -13.75
C ILE A 134 3.94 -15.95 -12.46
N LEU A 135 3.01 -15.45 -11.66
CA LEU A 135 3.31 -14.65 -10.48
C LEU A 135 3.76 -15.53 -9.29
N VAL A 136 3.23 -16.75 -9.16
CA VAL A 136 3.70 -17.78 -8.20
C VAL A 136 5.15 -18.14 -8.37
N ASN A 137 5.57 -18.23 -9.63
CA ASN A 137 6.94 -18.63 -9.94
C ASN A 137 7.92 -17.46 -9.84
N ASN A 138 7.41 -16.22 -9.64
CA ASN A 138 8.21 -15.00 -9.60
C ASN A 138 7.78 -14.00 -8.49
N PRO A 139 7.48 -14.39 -7.25
CA PRO A 139 6.94 -13.48 -6.24
C PRO A 139 7.96 -12.45 -5.75
N THR A 140 9.27 -12.72 -5.87
CA THR A 140 10.30 -11.69 -5.63
C THR A 140 10.32 -10.62 -6.72
N ALA A 141 9.79 -10.91 -7.91
CA ALA A 141 9.57 -9.92 -8.95
C ALA A 141 8.31 -9.10 -8.69
N VAL A 142 7.27 -9.68 -8.06
CA VAL A 142 6.01 -9.02 -7.68
C VAL A 142 6.18 -8.13 -6.44
N LEU A 143 6.80 -8.66 -5.39
CA LEU A 143 7.04 -7.99 -4.11
C LEU A 143 8.54 -7.99 -3.75
N PRO A 144 9.40 -7.31 -4.53
CA PRO A 144 10.82 -7.22 -4.22
C PRO A 144 11.04 -6.56 -2.85
N LEU A 145 11.90 -7.19 -2.04
CA LEU A 145 12.42 -6.61 -0.81
C LEU A 145 13.52 -5.62 -1.18
N ILE A 146 13.23 -4.32 -1.07
CA ILE A 146 14.16 -3.24 -1.39
C ILE A 146 15.22 -3.11 -0.29
N ARG A 147 14.77 -3.12 0.97
CA ARG A 147 15.65 -2.86 2.10
C ARG A 147 15.31 -3.70 3.32
N THR A 148 16.34 -4.09 4.05
CA THR A 148 16.21 -4.67 5.38
C THR A 148 17.27 -4.08 6.28
N GLN A 149 16.87 -3.63 7.45
CA GLN A 149 17.79 -3.06 8.43
C GLN A 149 17.42 -3.54 9.82
N ARG A 150 18.43 -3.97 10.58
CA ARG A 150 18.28 -4.30 11.99
C ARG A 150 18.48 -3.04 12.82
N ILE A 151 17.61 -2.81 13.81
CA ILE A 151 17.74 -1.76 14.81
C ILE A 151 18.03 -2.44 16.14
N ASN A 152 19.13 -2.05 16.78
CA ASN A 152 19.39 -2.41 18.18
C ASN A 152 18.97 -1.22 19.03
N THR A 153 18.03 -1.43 19.95
CA THR A 153 17.50 -0.38 20.81
C THR A 153 18.36 -0.19 22.07
N ASP A 154 18.31 1.01 22.63
CA ASP A 154 19.05 1.41 23.82
C ASP A 154 18.45 0.86 25.12
N SER A 155 18.98 1.26 26.28
CA SER A 155 18.49 0.80 27.59
C SER A 155 17.01 1.10 27.86
N ASP A 156 16.48 2.18 27.28
CA ASP A 156 15.07 2.57 27.37
C ASP A 156 14.21 1.92 26.28
N GLY A 157 14.82 1.02 25.51
CA GLY A 157 14.22 0.29 24.41
C GLY A 157 13.97 1.15 23.19
N LEU A 158 14.54 2.36 23.10
CA LEU A 158 14.35 3.26 21.97
C LEU A 158 15.34 2.97 20.84
N GLY A 159 14.89 3.11 19.61
CA GLY A 159 15.75 3.01 18.43
C GLY A 159 15.21 3.88 17.31
N ARG A 160 16.12 4.32 16.43
CA ARG A 160 15.80 5.14 15.26
C ARG A 160 16.51 4.61 14.02
N ALA A 161 15.82 4.68 12.89
CA ALA A 161 16.40 4.47 11.57
C ALA A 161 15.91 5.55 10.60
N GLU A 162 16.69 5.77 9.54
CA GLU A 162 16.31 6.66 8.46
C GLU A 162 16.49 5.95 7.12
N ILE A 163 15.51 6.11 6.24
CA ILE A 163 15.54 5.66 4.85
C ILE A 163 15.31 6.89 3.97
N PHE A 164 16.20 7.08 2.99
CA PHE A 164 16.02 8.09 1.96
C PHE A 164 15.32 7.44 0.77
N MET A 165 14.29 8.08 0.22
CA MET A 165 13.62 7.63 -0.99
C MET A 165 14.54 7.92 -2.18
N GLU A 166 15.10 6.89 -2.77
CA GLU A 166 16.10 7.05 -3.84
C GLU A 166 15.42 7.40 -5.16
N ARG A 167 16.09 8.19 -6.01
CA ARG A 167 15.54 8.70 -7.26
C ARG A 167 15.25 7.62 -8.32
N ASP A 168 15.88 6.47 -8.20
CA ASP A 168 15.73 5.32 -9.09
C ASP A 168 14.64 4.35 -8.62
N TRP A 169 13.99 4.62 -7.49
CA TRP A 169 12.86 3.83 -7.06
C TRP A 169 11.63 4.18 -7.88
N ASN A 170 11.05 3.17 -8.51
CA ASN A 170 9.83 3.34 -9.29
C ASN A 170 8.68 3.83 -8.40
N ALA A 171 7.84 4.67 -8.98
CA ALA A 171 6.56 5.04 -8.38
C ALA A 171 5.69 3.80 -8.12
N GLY A 172 4.88 3.86 -7.06
CA GLY A 172 4.05 2.75 -6.62
C GLY A 172 3.99 2.59 -5.10
N LEU A 173 3.49 1.43 -4.66
CA LEU A 173 3.29 1.14 -3.24
C LEU A 173 4.52 0.49 -2.64
N LEU A 174 5.03 1.08 -1.56
CA LEU A 174 5.99 0.46 -0.67
C LEU A 174 5.35 0.07 0.66
N PHE A 175 5.73 -1.10 1.16
CA PHE A 175 5.33 -1.63 2.45
C PHE A 175 6.51 -1.58 3.41
N LEU A 176 6.45 -0.66 4.36
CA LEU A 176 7.41 -0.53 5.45
C LEU A 176 6.90 -1.28 6.67
N THR A 177 7.49 -2.43 6.96
CA THR A 177 7.18 -3.24 8.13
C THR A 177 8.22 -2.99 9.23
N CYS A 178 7.75 -2.58 10.41
CA CYS A 178 8.54 -2.59 11.64
C CYS A 178 8.20 -3.86 12.42
N GLN A 179 9.16 -4.76 12.55
CA GLN A 179 8.98 -6.08 13.12
C GLN A 179 9.74 -6.22 14.44
N TYR A 180 9.03 -6.64 15.49
CA TYR A 180 9.65 -7.08 16.75
C TYR A 180 9.18 -8.50 17.11
N GLY A 181 10.09 -9.44 16.87
CA GLY A 181 9.89 -10.87 17.07
C GLY A 181 10.96 -11.61 16.28
N TYR A 182 11.58 -12.61 16.88
CA TYR A 182 12.58 -13.41 16.20
C TYR A 182 12.52 -14.86 16.68
N SER A 183 12.53 -15.81 15.75
CA SER A 183 12.85 -17.21 16.03
C SER A 183 13.58 -17.78 14.83
N ALA A 184 14.54 -18.68 15.06
CA ALA A 184 15.29 -19.32 13.98
C ALA A 184 14.38 -20.14 13.03
N SER A 185 13.17 -20.48 13.49
CA SER A 185 12.11 -21.14 12.70
C SER A 185 11.24 -20.14 11.93
N ALA A 186 11.01 -18.95 12.48
CA ALA A 186 10.25 -17.85 11.87
C ALA A 186 10.99 -17.14 10.73
N GLU A 187 12.33 -17.10 10.80
CA GLU A 187 13.18 -16.50 9.77
C GLU A 187 13.26 -17.35 8.49
N ARG A 188 12.77 -18.60 8.53
CA ARG A 188 12.55 -19.44 7.33
C ARG A 188 11.13 -19.19 6.84
N SER A 189 10.90 -18.11 6.10
CA SER A 189 9.63 -17.95 5.39
C SER A 189 9.48 -19.14 4.43
N ASP A 190 8.56 -20.05 4.71
CA ASP A 190 8.27 -21.16 3.81
C ASP A 190 7.75 -20.58 2.50
N TRP A 191 8.54 -20.70 1.44
CA TRP A 191 8.23 -20.17 0.11
C TRP A 191 6.85 -20.59 -0.39
N ALA A 192 6.43 -21.82 -0.06
CA ALA A 192 5.11 -22.34 -0.39
C ALA A 192 3.97 -21.48 0.20
N LYS A 193 4.14 -20.96 1.42
CA LYS A 193 3.13 -20.10 2.08
C LYS A 193 3.07 -18.71 1.46
N ALA A 194 4.22 -18.16 1.07
CA ALA A 194 4.30 -16.88 0.37
C ALA A 194 3.62 -16.95 -1.00
N ALA A 195 3.87 -18.02 -1.74
CA ALA A 195 3.27 -18.25 -3.05
C ALA A 195 1.75 -18.45 -2.97
N GLU A 196 1.25 -19.23 -2.00
CA GLU A 196 -0.18 -19.46 -1.81
C GLU A 196 -0.93 -18.16 -1.46
N PHE A 197 -0.41 -17.38 -0.52
CA PHE A 197 -1.01 -16.11 -0.12
C PHE A 197 -1.02 -15.06 -1.24
N ILE A 198 0.10 -14.90 -1.97
CA ILE A 198 0.18 -13.96 -3.10
C ILE A 198 -0.89 -14.30 -4.16
N VAL A 199 -1.19 -15.60 -4.33
CA VAL A 199 -2.12 -16.09 -5.33
C VAL A 199 -3.58 -15.98 -4.96
N THR A 200 -3.95 -16.34 -3.74
CA THR A 200 -5.36 -16.46 -3.38
C THR A 200 -5.91 -15.10 -3.00
N GLU A 201 -5.11 -14.29 -2.31
CA GLU A 201 -5.59 -13.05 -1.71
C GLU A 201 -5.13 -11.79 -2.46
N ILE A 202 -3.83 -11.68 -2.77
CA ILE A 202 -3.28 -10.45 -3.38
C ILE A 202 -3.53 -10.38 -4.88
N LEU A 203 -3.42 -11.51 -5.58
CA LEU A 203 -3.42 -11.54 -7.04
C LEU A 203 -4.68 -10.92 -7.67
N PRO A 204 -5.92 -11.25 -7.23
CA PRO A 204 -7.12 -10.64 -7.81
C PRO A 204 -7.12 -9.12 -7.68
N LEU A 205 -6.74 -8.59 -6.50
CA LEU A 205 -6.66 -7.15 -6.25
C LEU A 205 -5.59 -6.45 -7.10
N VAL A 206 -4.43 -7.08 -7.22
CA VAL A 206 -3.32 -6.58 -8.05
C VAL A 206 -3.70 -6.58 -9.54
N LEU A 207 -4.50 -7.54 -9.99
CA LEU A 207 -5.01 -7.57 -11.36
C LEU A 207 -6.13 -6.56 -11.59
N ASP A 208 -7.06 -6.39 -10.65
CA ASP A 208 -8.06 -5.33 -10.74
C ASP A 208 -7.36 -3.96 -10.80
N LEU A 209 -6.30 -3.73 -10.00
CA LEU A 209 -5.46 -2.52 -10.11
C LEU A 209 -4.82 -2.41 -11.51
N ALA A 210 -4.24 -3.50 -12.02
CA ALA A 210 -3.60 -3.51 -13.32
C ALA A 210 -4.60 -3.19 -14.45
N ILE A 211 -5.82 -3.71 -14.38
CA ILE A 211 -6.90 -3.42 -15.34
C ILE A 211 -7.39 -1.98 -15.21
N VAL A 212 -7.49 -1.42 -13.99
CA VAL A 212 -7.78 0.00 -13.77
C VAL A 212 -6.69 0.89 -14.37
N ILE A 213 -5.41 0.56 -14.15
CA ILE A 213 -4.29 1.30 -14.75
C ILE A 213 -4.37 1.21 -16.28
N PHE A 214 -4.66 0.02 -16.82
CA PHE A 214 -4.88 -0.19 -18.24
C PHE A 214 -6.03 0.67 -18.77
N SER A 215 -7.18 0.72 -18.07
CA SER A 215 -8.34 1.51 -18.49
C SER A 215 -8.03 3.00 -18.54
N VAL A 216 -7.26 3.51 -17.59
CA VAL A 216 -6.83 4.92 -17.58
C VAL A 216 -5.85 5.20 -18.71
N ALA A 217 -4.85 4.35 -18.88
CA ALA A 217 -3.83 4.46 -19.93
C ALA A 217 -4.45 4.48 -21.34
N VAL A 218 -5.49 3.68 -21.54
CA VAL A 218 -6.19 3.60 -22.82
C VAL A 218 -7.29 4.66 -22.96
N GLY A 219 -8.10 4.88 -21.93
CA GLY A 219 -9.26 5.77 -21.96
C GLY A 219 -8.88 7.26 -21.94
N CYS A 220 -7.75 7.62 -21.34
CA CYS A 220 -7.29 9.01 -21.33
C CYS A 220 -6.60 9.45 -22.63
N THR A 221 -6.34 8.54 -23.58
CA THR A 221 -5.63 8.86 -24.83
C THR A 221 -6.56 9.10 -26.03
N ILE A 222 -7.84 8.71 -25.98
CA ILE A 222 -8.76 8.82 -27.12
C ILE A 222 -9.99 9.65 -26.77
N GLY A 223 -9.89 10.97 -26.87
CA GLY A 223 -10.93 11.89 -27.36
C GLY A 223 -12.33 11.95 -26.71
N ALA A 224 -12.68 11.05 -25.80
CA ALA A 224 -13.92 11.08 -25.04
C ALA A 224 -13.69 11.96 -23.82
N VAL A 225 -13.82 13.25 -24.07
CA VAL A 225 -14.41 14.26 -23.20
C VAL A 225 -15.04 13.65 -21.93
N PHE A 226 -14.24 13.49 -20.88
CA PHE A 226 -14.67 13.96 -19.57
C PHE A 226 -14.86 15.47 -19.72
N THR A 227 -16.06 15.86 -20.14
CA THR A 227 -16.52 17.25 -20.02
C THR A 227 -16.39 17.61 -18.55
N VAL A 228 -15.62 18.66 -18.30
CA VAL A 228 -15.17 19.19 -17.00
C VAL A 228 -13.90 18.50 -16.47
N GLY A 229 -12.76 19.10 -16.82
CA GLY A 229 -11.43 18.54 -16.67
C GLY A 229 -10.98 18.19 -15.25
N GLY A 230 -10.11 17.18 -15.16
CA GLY A 230 -9.41 16.76 -13.94
C GLY A 230 -9.90 15.46 -13.29
N SER A 231 -10.97 14.84 -13.79
CA SER A 231 -11.70 13.76 -13.11
C SER A 231 -11.11 12.36 -13.19
N CYS A 232 -10.50 11.93 -14.31
CA CYS A 232 -9.91 10.57 -14.41
C CYS A 232 -8.78 10.37 -13.38
N LEU A 233 -7.94 11.38 -13.21
CA LEU A 233 -6.76 11.31 -12.36
C LEU A 233 -7.13 11.33 -10.88
N ALA A 234 -8.12 12.14 -10.50
CA ALA A 234 -8.62 12.16 -9.13
C ALA A 234 -9.35 10.87 -8.75
N ALA A 235 -10.13 10.29 -9.68
CA ALA A 235 -10.76 8.99 -9.49
C ALA A 235 -9.73 7.87 -9.37
N LEU A 236 -8.68 7.88 -10.21
CA LEU A 236 -7.57 6.94 -10.11
C LEU A 236 -6.87 7.05 -8.74
N ALA A 237 -6.46 8.25 -8.33
CA ALA A 237 -5.77 8.46 -7.06
C ALA A 237 -6.60 8.06 -5.82
N LEU A 238 -7.93 8.22 -5.86
CA LEU A 238 -8.81 7.73 -4.79
C LEU A 238 -8.96 6.21 -4.83
N SER A 239 -9.05 5.61 -6.02
CA SER A 239 -9.14 4.16 -6.18
C SER A 239 -7.84 3.44 -5.76
N THR A 240 -6.68 4.03 -6.07
CA THR A 240 -5.37 3.49 -5.66
C THR A 240 -5.23 3.53 -4.14
N ALA A 241 -5.73 4.57 -3.47
CA ALA A 241 -5.66 4.69 -2.01
C ALA A 241 -6.44 3.59 -1.26
N ILE A 242 -7.64 3.22 -1.71
CA ILE A 242 -8.40 2.11 -1.11
C ILE A 242 -7.73 0.79 -1.38
N LEU A 243 -7.39 0.56 -2.65
CA LEU A 243 -6.78 -0.70 -3.06
C LEU A 243 -5.42 -0.89 -2.40
N ALA A 244 -4.67 0.19 -2.18
CA ALA A 244 -3.45 0.18 -1.39
C ALA A 244 -3.71 -0.22 0.07
N ALA A 245 -4.80 0.23 0.68
CA ALA A 245 -5.18 -0.17 2.03
C ALA A 245 -5.60 -1.64 2.08
N GLU A 246 -6.34 -2.16 1.10
CA GLU A 246 -6.72 -3.58 1.03
C GLU A 246 -5.49 -4.48 0.82
N ILE A 247 -4.60 -4.13 -0.12
CA ILE A 247 -3.35 -4.85 -0.35
C ILE A 247 -2.47 -4.77 0.90
N ALA A 248 -2.40 -3.62 1.58
CA ALA A 248 -1.67 -3.46 2.84
C ALA A 248 -2.23 -4.36 3.94
N TYR A 249 -3.56 -4.39 4.11
CA TYR A 249 -4.23 -5.26 5.08
C TYR A 249 -3.91 -6.75 4.83
N LEU A 250 -4.01 -7.21 3.59
CA LEU A 250 -3.64 -8.58 3.25
C LEU A 250 -2.15 -8.83 3.51
N TYR A 251 -1.28 -7.92 3.05
CA TYR A 251 0.16 -8.04 3.27
C TYR A 251 0.49 -8.10 4.77
N HIS A 252 -0.20 -7.33 5.59
CA HIS A 252 -0.08 -7.35 7.04
C HIS A 252 -0.48 -8.73 7.60
N GLN A 253 -1.62 -9.29 7.22
CA GLN A 253 -2.03 -10.64 7.64
C GLN A 253 -0.98 -11.70 7.26
N TYR A 254 -0.47 -11.64 6.03
CA TYR A 254 0.60 -12.53 5.59
C TYR A 254 1.87 -12.40 6.44
N GLN A 255 2.31 -11.18 6.75
CA GLN A 255 3.48 -10.99 7.62
C GLN A 255 3.22 -11.48 9.05
N GLN A 256 1.98 -11.57 9.52
CA GLN A 256 1.70 -12.19 10.81
C GLN A 256 1.76 -13.73 10.71
N ASP A 257 1.13 -14.31 9.70
CA ASP A 257 1.04 -15.76 9.54
C ASP A 257 2.35 -16.42 9.11
N ALA A 258 3.10 -15.77 8.20
CA ALA A 258 4.30 -16.32 7.58
C ALA A 258 5.45 -16.52 8.58
N PHE A 259 5.53 -15.67 9.62
CA PHE A 259 6.57 -15.79 10.64
C PHE A 259 6.25 -16.84 11.70
N GLY A 260 5.03 -17.39 11.73
CA GLY A 260 4.70 -18.54 12.58
C GLY A 260 5.01 -18.31 14.06
N PHE A 261 5.50 -19.36 14.73
CA PHE A 261 5.79 -19.32 16.16
C PHE A 261 7.08 -18.54 16.46
N ILE A 262 6.92 -17.48 17.25
CA ILE A 262 8.01 -16.70 17.81
C ILE A 262 8.09 -16.99 19.30
N ASP A 263 9.29 -17.31 19.78
CA ASP A 263 9.52 -17.79 21.15
C ASP A 263 9.50 -16.62 22.15
N THR A 264 10.61 -16.39 22.84
CA THR A 264 10.80 -15.33 23.81
C THR A 264 11.88 -14.38 23.36
N ASN A 265 11.86 -13.17 23.91
CA ASN A 265 12.94 -12.21 23.71
C ASN A 265 14.16 -12.53 24.59
N LYS A 266 15.21 -11.69 24.53
CA LYS A 266 16.46 -11.94 25.28
C LYS A 266 16.30 -11.85 26.82
N TYR A 267 15.11 -11.51 27.31
CA TYR A 267 14.72 -11.41 28.72
C TYR A 267 13.66 -12.44 29.10
N ASP A 268 13.45 -13.48 28.28
CA ASP A 268 12.45 -14.54 28.50
C ASP A 268 10.99 -14.04 28.51
N CYS A 269 10.75 -12.85 27.95
CA CYS A 269 9.40 -12.30 27.78
C CYS A 269 8.79 -12.82 26.48
N ARG A 270 7.52 -13.22 26.53
CA ARG A 270 6.83 -13.83 25.39
C ARG A 270 6.52 -12.80 24.32
N PHE A 271 6.54 -13.24 23.06
CA PHE A 271 5.92 -12.53 21.95
C PHE A 271 4.46 -12.98 21.74
N PRO A 272 3.62 -12.15 21.13
CA PRO A 272 2.30 -12.59 20.67
C PRO A 272 2.45 -13.56 19.48
N THR A 273 1.47 -14.45 19.32
CA THR A 273 1.40 -15.41 18.22
C THR A 273 0.11 -15.23 17.41
N PRO A 274 0.16 -15.42 16.09
CA PRO A 274 1.35 -15.71 15.28
C PRO A 274 2.23 -14.46 15.05
N GLY A 275 3.51 -14.64 14.72
CA GLY A 275 4.31 -13.62 14.04
C GLY A 275 4.93 -12.48 14.87
N GLY A 276 4.71 -12.41 16.18
CA GLY A 276 5.23 -11.31 17.00
C GLY A 276 4.59 -9.96 16.64
N PHE A 277 5.27 -8.85 16.87
CA PHE A 277 4.72 -7.53 16.48
C PHE A 277 5.08 -7.20 15.03
N GLN A 278 4.06 -6.90 14.23
CA GLN A 278 4.20 -6.47 12.84
C GLN A 278 3.44 -5.15 12.68
N HIS A 279 4.16 -4.01 12.69
CA HIS A 279 3.54 -2.72 12.41
C HIS A 279 3.79 -2.35 10.96
N LEU A 280 2.74 -2.21 10.15
CA LEU A 280 2.82 -1.89 8.73
C LEU A 280 2.52 -0.41 8.46
N TYR A 281 3.34 0.22 7.61
CA TYR A 281 3.07 1.53 7.03
C TYR A 281 3.19 1.43 5.51
N THR A 282 2.22 1.99 4.80
CA THR A 282 2.23 2.05 3.33
C THR A 282 2.75 3.42 2.88
N LEU A 283 3.73 3.43 1.98
CA LEU A 283 4.28 4.63 1.36
C LEU A 283 3.93 4.59 -0.13
N GLU A 284 3.12 5.52 -0.60
CA GLU A 284 2.82 5.67 -2.03
C GLU A 284 3.83 6.66 -2.61
N ILE A 285 4.76 6.15 -3.43
CA ILE A 285 5.72 6.98 -4.15
C ILE A 285 5.03 7.55 -5.37
N VAL A 286 5.00 8.88 -5.46
CA VAL A 286 4.49 9.65 -6.58
C VAL A 286 5.68 10.43 -7.15
N ASP A 287 6.08 10.19 -8.40
CA ASP A 287 7.17 10.94 -9.04
C ASP A 287 6.59 11.87 -10.11
N VAL A 288 6.03 11.30 -11.18
CA VAL A 288 5.14 11.97 -12.15
C VAL A 288 4.21 10.88 -12.72
N LEU A 289 2.92 11.18 -12.92
CA LEU A 289 1.91 10.16 -13.26
C LEU A 289 2.14 9.50 -14.64
N GLU A 290 2.89 10.16 -15.53
CA GLU A 290 3.32 9.62 -16.82
C GLU A 290 4.24 8.39 -16.68
N ASP A 291 4.98 8.27 -15.57
CA ASP A 291 5.90 7.15 -15.32
C ASP A 291 5.20 5.90 -14.77
N ILE A 292 3.95 6.03 -14.30
CA ILE A 292 3.14 4.93 -13.76
C ILE A 292 2.29 4.28 -14.86
N ILE A 293 2.06 4.99 -15.98
CA ILE A 293 1.27 4.50 -17.10
C ILE A 293 2.19 3.69 -18.04
N PRO A 294 2.09 2.34 -18.06
CA PRO A 294 2.91 1.55 -18.96
C PRO A 294 2.49 1.80 -20.41
N THR A 295 3.45 1.75 -21.33
CA THR A 295 3.16 1.77 -22.77
C THR A 295 2.35 0.54 -23.14
N ILE A 296 1.09 0.75 -23.53
CA ILE A 296 0.21 -0.34 -23.94
C ILE A 296 0.39 -0.62 -25.42
N PRO A 297 0.66 -1.88 -25.81
CA PRO A 297 0.75 -2.29 -27.20
C PRO A 297 -0.52 -1.94 -27.99
N ALA A 298 -0.37 -1.44 -29.22
CA ALA A 298 -1.51 -1.08 -30.08
C ALA A 298 -2.43 -2.29 -30.38
N SER A 299 -1.89 -3.50 -30.34
CA SER A 299 -2.64 -4.75 -30.49
C SER A 299 -3.65 -4.99 -29.36
N VAL A 300 -3.37 -4.46 -28.16
CA VAL A 300 -4.23 -4.59 -26.97
C VAL A 300 -5.05 -3.31 -26.76
N ASN A 301 -4.55 -2.15 -27.18
CA ASN A 301 -5.27 -0.89 -27.15
C ASN A 301 -6.31 -0.80 -28.30
N THR A 302 -7.44 -1.48 -28.13
CA THR A 302 -8.57 -1.47 -29.07
C THR A 302 -9.85 -0.99 -28.39
N ALA A 303 -10.77 -0.39 -29.14
CA ALA A 303 -12.07 0.06 -28.62
C ALA A 303 -12.90 -1.09 -28.02
N ALA A 304 -12.73 -2.32 -28.54
CA ALA A 304 -13.42 -3.49 -28.01
C ALA A 304 -12.86 -3.92 -26.64
N ASN A 305 -11.53 -3.87 -26.47
CA ASN A 305 -10.89 -4.12 -25.18
C ASN A 305 -11.24 -3.04 -24.15
N GLN A 306 -11.43 -1.78 -24.58
CA GLN A 306 -11.93 -0.70 -23.72
C GLN A 306 -13.33 -0.99 -23.18
N ALA A 307 -14.27 -1.33 -24.05
CA ALA A 307 -15.64 -1.67 -23.66
C ALA A 307 -15.69 -2.91 -22.75
N ALA A 308 -14.80 -3.88 -22.96
CA ALA A 308 -14.66 -5.04 -22.08
C ALA A 308 -14.26 -4.65 -20.65
N VAL A 309 -13.33 -3.70 -20.50
CA VAL A 309 -12.93 -3.20 -19.17
C VAL A 309 -14.03 -2.37 -18.53
N GLU A 310 -14.74 -1.53 -19.29
CA GLU A 310 -15.87 -0.74 -18.76
C GLU A 310 -17.01 -1.63 -18.25
N SER A 311 -17.23 -2.78 -18.88
CA SER A 311 -18.24 -3.76 -18.46
C SER A 311 -17.76 -4.74 -17.36
N ASN A 312 -16.48 -4.68 -16.98
CA ASN A 312 -15.93 -5.54 -15.94
C ASN A 312 -16.45 -5.10 -14.55
N VAL A 313 -17.24 -5.95 -13.92
CA VAL A 313 -17.94 -5.63 -12.66
C VAL A 313 -16.98 -5.47 -11.47
N SER A 314 -15.89 -6.25 -11.38
CA SER A 314 -14.92 -6.11 -10.27
C SER A 314 -14.14 -4.80 -10.35
N VAL A 315 -13.80 -4.38 -11.58
CA VAL A 315 -13.18 -3.08 -11.85
C VAL A 315 -14.15 -1.94 -11.47
N GLN A 316 -15.41 -2.03 -11.91
CA GLN A 316 -16.43 -1.02 -11.58
C GLN A 316 -16.70 -0.94 -10.07
N SER A 317 -16.75 -2.06 -9.36
CA SER A 317 -16.94 -2.05 -7.90
C SER A 317 -15.76 -1.41 -7.16
N THR A 318 -14.54 -1.65 -7.63
CA THR A 318 -13.32 -1.03 -7.05
C THR A 318 -13.36 0.49 -7.23
N VAL A 319 -13.71 0.96 -8.43
CA VAL A 319 -13.87 2.40 -8.73
C VAL A 319 -15.03 3.00 -7.93
N ALA A 320 -16.17 2.32 -7.81
CA ALA A 320 -17.32 2.82 -7.07
C ALA A 320 -17.04 2.93 -5.56
N THR A 321 -16.35 1.96 -4.96
CA THR A 321 -15.98 1.98 -3.54
C THR A 321 -15.07 3.17 -3.21
N SER A 322 -14.21 3.57 -4.16
CA SER A 322 -13.36 4.77 -4.07
C SER A 322 -14.13 6.09 -3.97
N SER A 323 -15.31 6.17 -4.60
CA SER A 323 -16.16 7.36 -4.54
C SER A 323 -16.87 7.55 -3.19
N SER A 324 -16.98 6.48 -2.39
CA SER A 324 -17.69 6.48 -1.11
C SER A 324 -16.84 6.93 0.09
N ILE A 325 -15.51 6.97 -0.05
CA ILE A 325 -14.61 7.44 0.99
C ILE A 325 -14.54 8.97 0.96
N ASN A 326 -15.25 9.56 1.92
CA ASN A 326 -15.19 10.96 2.37
C ASN A 326 -16.12 11.97 1.64
N THR A 327 -17.42 11.73 1.78
CA THR A 327 -18.53 12.65 1.47
C THR A 327 -18.41 14.04 2.14
N THR A 328 -17.61 14.20 3.19
CA THR A 328 -17.42 15.51 3.86
C THR A 328 -16.44 16.43 3.11
N ARG A 329 -15.47 15.90 2.36
CA ARG A 329 -14.56 16.71 1.51
C ARG A 329 -15.10 16.92 0.10
N GLN A 330 -15.89 15.97 -0.41
CA GLN A 330 -16.58 16.17 -1.69
C GLN A 330 -17.65 17.27 -1.61
N MET A 331 -18.28 17.50 -0.45
CA MET A 331 -19.30 18.56 -0.31
C MET A 331 -18.71 19.97 -0.49
N PHE A 332 -17.45 20.23 -0.10
CA PHE A 332 -16.81 21.55 -0.32
C PHE A 332 -16.41 21.79 -1.78
N ILE A 333 -16.01 20.73 -2.49
CA ILE A 333 -15.71 20.80 -3.93
C ILE A 333 -17.02 20.92 -4.73
N LEU A 334 -18.09 20.22 -4.33
CA LEU A 334 -19.43 20.36 -4.91
C LEU A 334 -20.08 21.72 -4.61
N LEU A 335 -19.91 22.29 -3.41
CA LEU A 335 -20.41 23.63 -3.07
C LEU A 335 -19.63 24.75 -3.77
N ALA A 336 -18.32 24.58 -3.98
CA ALA A 336 -17.54 25.51 -4.81
C ALA A 336 -17.97 25.45 -6.28
N LEU A 337 -18.39 24.28 -6.77
CA LEU A 337 -18.90 24.07 -8.13
C LEU A 337 -20.35 24.56 -8.32
N MET A 338 -21.21 24.51 -7.30
CA MET A 338 -22.58 25.06 -7.38
C MET A 338 -22.64 26.58 -7.14
N GLY A 339 -21.68 27.17 -6.43
CA GLY A 339 -21.59 28.62 -6.26
C GLY A 339 -21.12 29.37 -7.52
N GLY A 340 -20.32 28.72 -8.37
CA GLY A 340 -19.82 29.29 -9.63
C GLY A 340 -20.87 29.42 -10.73
N THR A 341 -21.91 28.57 -10.72
CA THR A 341 -22.99 28.59 -11.70
C THR A 341 -24.01 29.71 -11.46
N LEU A 342 -24.12 30.24 -10.23
CA LEU A 342 -25.04 31.36 -9.95
C LEU A 342 -24.46 32.75 -10.29
N LEU A 343 -23.13 32.88 -10.44
CA LEU A 343 -22.49 34.15 -10.81
C LEU A 343 -22.29 34.32 -12.32
N LEU A 344 -22.47 33.25 -13.10
CA LEU A 344 -22.40 33.31 -14.57
C LEU A 344 -23.78 33.41 -15.25
N LEU A 345 -24.87 33.39 -14.47
CA LEU A 345 -26.25 33.59 -14.96
C LEU A 345 -26.82 34.99 -14.69
N SER A 346 -26.05 35.94 -14.14
CA SER A 346 -26.49 37.34 -13.93
C SER A 346 -25.74 38.37 -14.80
N GLY A 347 -24.83 37.94 -15.67
CA GLY A 347 -23.90 38.83 -16.39
C GLY A 347 -24.12 38.95 -17.90
N GLY A 348 -25.33 38.79 -18.41
CA GLY A 348 -25.54 38.79 -19.86
C GLY A 348 -26.96 39.07 -20.32
N ASP A 349 -27.51 40.23 -19.96
CA ASP A 349 -28.56 40.85 -20.79
C ASP A 349 -28.70 42.34 -20.49
N ARG A 350 -28.07 43.19 -21.33
CA ARG A 350 -28.57 44.50 -21.77
C ARG A 350 -27.86 44.87 -23.08
N GLY A 351 -28.55 44.61 -24.18
CA GLY A 351 -28.29 45.26 -25.45
C GLY A 351 -28.76 46.72 -25.45
N GLU A 352 -28.30 47.41 -26.50
CA GLU A 352 -28.52 48.81 -26.92
C GLU A 352 -27.69 49.90 -26.24
#